data_AF-A0A914Z7X6-F1
#
_entry.id   AF-A0A914Z7X6-F1
#
_cell.length_a   1.000
_cell.length_b   1.000
_cell.length_c   1.000
_cell.angle_alpha   90.00
_cell.angle_beta   90.00
_cell.angle_gamma   90.00
#
_symmetry.space_group_name_H-M   'P 1'
#
loop_
_entity.id
_entity.type
_entity.pdbx_description
1 polymer ?
#
loop_
_entity_poly.entity_id
_entity_poly.type
_entity_poly.pdbx_seq_one_letter_code
_entity_poly.pdbx_strand_id
1 'polypeptide(L)'
;MCRNPSIKGKILHEPDQKSNINGVDKFLDVIRNLFPDNLMEATFRQISTEYVRVNISDPESPEVLKIKKSDGMNILGIIVVCIGVGISLSYLGDKGKPLADIFISLDHVIILLVRLLMWYAPFGIASIIAAKIIEIKDLTKTFQSLSIFMGTVILGLFLHLFVTISIIYFIASRKNPFKFFKGLIQAAINALGTSSSAASLPITFQCLEKNGISSAFTKFVLPVGAVVNMDGTALYEAVAAIFIAQINGINLSFAQVITVSITATLASIGTAAIPSGGLVTLVIVLSSIGLPVEDISIIFAVDWLL
;
A
#
# COMPACT_ATOMS: atom_id res chain seq x y z
N MET A 1 -27.61 43.27 -16.32
CA MET A 1 -27.14 41.88 -16.54
C MET A 1 -26.95 41.24 -15.17
N CYS A 2 -28.01 40.57 -14.69
CA CYS A 2 -28.17 40.13 -13.31
C CYS A 2 -27.21 38.97 -12.98
N ARG A 3 -26.29 39.16 -12.03
CA ARG A 3 -25.59 38.06 -11.36
C ARG A 3 -26.50 37.55 -10.24
N ASN A 4 -27.16 36.43 -10.49
CA ASN A 4 -27.98 35.70 -9.52
C ASN A 4 -27.06 35.04 -8.46
N PRO A 5 -27.16 35.38 -7.16
CA PRO A 5 -26.24 34.89 -6.13
C PRO A 5 -26.58 33.50 -5.56
N SER A 6 -27.48 32.75 -6.18
CA SER A 6 -27.96 31.45 -5.67
C SER A 6 -27.09 30.22 -6.01
N ILE A 7 -25.88 30.41 -6.56
CA ILE A 7 -24.93 29.30 -6.87
C ILE A 7 -23.78 29.25 -5.84
N LYS A 8 -24.10 29.41 -4.56
CA LYS A 8 -23.24 28.96 -3.45
C LYS A 8 -24.04 27.94 -2.64
N GLY A 9 -24.34 26.81 -3.27
CA GLY A 9 -24.79 25.62 -2.57
C GLY A 9 -23.71 25.18 -1.60
N LYS A 10 -24.04 25.23 -0.30
CA LYS A 10 -23.20 24.75 0.80
C LYS A 10 -22.79 23.31 0.51
N ILE A 11 -21.49 23.08 0.32
CA ILE A 11 -20.88 21.75 0.39
C ILE A 11 -20.83 21.42 1.89
N LEU A 12 -21.90 20.81 2.40
CA LEU A 12 -21.89 20.16 3.71
C LEU A 12 -21.31 18.75 3.49
N HIS A 13 -20.14 18.51 4.07
CA HIS A 13 -19.58 17.18 4.21
C HIS A 13 -20.36 16.44 5.30
N GLU A 14 -21.27 15.54 4.91
CA GLU A 14 -21.75 14.47 5.78
C GLU A 14 -20.92 13.19 5.52
N PRO A 15 -20.71 12.34 6.54
CA PRO A 15 -19.80 11.22 6.46
C PRO A 15 -20.39 10.03 5.69
N ASP A 16 -19.57 9.46 4.81
CA ASP A 16 -19.53 8.06 4.36
C ASP A 16 -20.87 7.32 4.18
N GLN A 17 -21.58 7.61 3.09
CA GLN A 17 -22.42 6.59 2.45
C GLN A 17 -21.60 5.94 1.33
N LYS A 18 -21.29 4.64 1.51
CA LYS A 18 -20.54 3.79 0.57
C LYS A 18 -21.15 3.87 -0.83
N SER A 19 -20.58 4.71 -1.69
CA SER A 19 -20.83 4.63 -3.13
C SER A 19 -20.24 3.33 -3.65
N ASN A 20 -20.90 2.73 -4.64
CA ASN A 20 -20.40 1.53 -5.31
C ASN A 20 -19.11 1.88 -6.05
N ILE A 21 -17.98 1.72 -5.36
CA ILE A 21 -16.66 1.93 -5.93
C ILE A 21 -16.44 0.85 -6.99
N ASN A 22 -16.47 1.25 -8.26
CA ASN A 22 -16.18 0.34 -9.36
C ASN A 22 -14.67 0.04 -9.40
N GLY A 23 -14.31 -1.24 -9.46
CA GLY A 23 -12.91 -1.69 -9.48
C GLY A 23 -12.11 -1.13 -10.65
N VAL A 24 -12.76 -0.88 -11.78
CA VAL A 24 -12.15 -0.27 -12.97
C VAL A 24 -11.68 1.15 -12.68
N ASP A 25 -12.44 1.94 -11.92
CA ASP A 25 -12.06 3.33 -11.62
C ASP A 25 -10.85 3.40 -10.70
N LYS A 26 -10.74 2.48 -9.75
CA LYS A 26 -9.55 2.36 -8.90
C LYS A 26 -8.32 1.93 -9.69
N PHE A 27 -8.47 1.03 -10.66
CA PHE A 27 -7.38 0.70 -11.58
C PHE A 27 -6.97 1.92 -12.45
N LEU A 28 -7.95 2.69 -12.94
CA LEU A 28 -7.68 3.93 -13.67
C LEU A 28 -6.99 4.98 -12.78
N ASP A 29 -7.28 5.02 -11.48
CA ASP A 29 -6.57 5.90 -10.54
C ASP A 29 -5.10 5.53 -10.41
N VAL A 30 -4.75 4.24 -10.44
CA VAL A 30 -3.34 3.81 -10.47
C VAL A 30 -2.65 4.36 -11.72
N ILE A 31 -3.28 4.25 -12.89
CA ILE A 31 -2.74 4.77 -14.15
C ILE A 31 -2.60 6.30 -14.10
N ARG A 32 -3.60 7.01 -13.57
CA ARG A 32 -3.54 8.47 -13.40
C ARG A 32 -2.42 8.88 -12.46
N ASN A 33 -2.20 8.13 -11.39
CA ASN A 33 -1.10 8.38 -10.47
C ASN A 33 0.28 8.06 -11.08
N LEU A 34 0.37 7.16 -12.06
CA LEU A 34 1.61 6.87 -12.79
C LEU A 34 2.17 8.10 -13.52
N PHE A 35 1.31 8.99 -14.01
CA PHE A 35 1.67 10.20 -14.73
C PHE A 35 1.09 11.44 -14.05
N PRO A 36 1.76 11.98 -13.01
CA PRO A 36 1.24 13.13 -12.28
C PRO A 36 1.26 14.40 -13.15
N ASP A 37 0.16 15.15 -13.13
CA ASP A 37 0.04 16.44 -13.83
C ASP A 37 1.07 17.47 -13.34
N ASN A 38 1.49 17.36 -12.07
CA ASN A 38 2.45 18.25 -11.45
C ASN A 38 3.30 17.49 -10.42
N LEU A 39 4.62 17.49 -10.63
CA LEU A 39 5.58 16.80 -9.76
C LEU A 39 5.62 17.39 -8.35
N MET A 40 5.50 18.71 -8.21
CA MET A 40 5.49 19.35 -6.90
C MET A 40 4.24 18.94 -6.12
N GLU A 41 3.09 18.93 -6.78
CA GLU A 41 1.83 18.49 -6.16
C GLU A 41 1.86 17.01 -5.79
N ALA A 42 2.50 16.16 -6.62
CA ALA A 42 2.66 14.74 -6.34
C ALA A 42 3.39 14.44 -5.01
N THR A 43 4.19 15.39 -4.49
CA THR A 43 4.88 15.21 -3.20
C THR A 43 3.95 15.22 -1.98
N PHE A 44 2.74 15.78 -2.10
CA PHE A 44 1.78 15.87 -0.99
C PHE A 44 0.34 15.48 -1.37
N ARG A 45 0.05 15.25 -2.65
CA ARG A 45 -1.27 14.82 -3.14
C ARG A 45 -1.20 13.64 -4.10
N GLN A 46 -2.25 12.84 -4.06
CA GLN A 46 -2.52 11.72 -4.96
C GLN A 46 -3.92 11.80 -5.55
N ILE A 47 -4.12 11.19 -6.71
CA ILE A 47 -5.40 11.19 -7.42
C ILE A 47 -6.24 10.02 -6.90
N SER A 48 -7.51 10.30 -6.56
CA SER A 48 -8.50 9.30 -6.19
C SER A 48 -9.87 9.69 -6.73
N THR A 49 -10.61 8.70 -7.23
CA THR A 49 -12.00 8.86 -7.64
C THR A 49 -12.95 8.76 -6.47
N GLU A 50 -13.91 9.68 -6.45
CA GLU A 50 -15.03 9.73 -5.51
C GLU A 50 -16.32 9.93 -6.31
N TYR A 51 -17.37 9.17 -5.96
CA TYR A 51 -18.70 9.35 -6.53
C TYR A 51 -19.43 10.42 -5.70
N VAL A 52 -19.84 11.50 -6.36
CA VAL A 52 -20.54 12.60 -5.72
C VAL A 52 -21.93 12.72 -6.35
N ARG A 53 -22.98 12.79 -5.51
CA ARG A 53 -24.34 13.05 -5.99
C ARG A 53 -24.46 14.47 -6.53
N VAL A 54 -25.09 14.60 -7.70
CA VAL A 54 -25.29 15.91 -8.34
C VAL A 54 -26.23 16.80 -7.53
N ASN A 55 -27.20 16.20 -6.81
CA ASN A 55 -28.12 16.92 -5.95
C ASN A 55 -28.25 16.24 -4.57
N ILE A 56 -27.74 16.88 -3.52
CA ILE A 56 -27.74 16.31 -2.16
C ILE A 56 -29.18 16.17 -1.61
N SER A 57 -30.11 16.98 -2.11
CA SER A 57 -31.51 17.01 -1.63
C SER A 57 -32.42 15.96 -2.27
N ASP A 58 -31.96 15.29 -3.32
CA ASP A 58 -32.73 14.28 -4.04
C ASP A 58 -32.01 12.92 -3.97
N PRO A 59 -32.53 11.95 -3.19
CA PRO A 59 -31.91 10.65 -3.02
C PRO A 59 -31.91 9.78 -4.29
N GLU A 60 -32.68 10.12 -5.32
CA GLU A 60 -32.65 9.45 -6.64
C GLU A 60 -31.72 10.14 -7.66
N SER A 61 -30.98 11.19 -7.26
CA SER A 61 -30.10 11.90 -8.18
C SER A 61 -28.92 11.02 -8.65
N PRO A 62 -28.53 11.11 -9.94
CA PRO A 62 -27.43 10.31 -10.46
C PRO A 62 -26.12 10.68 -9.78
N GLU A 63 -25.35 9.66 -9.39
CA GLU A 63 -23.97 9.82 -8.90
C GLU A 63 -23.04 10.06 -10.09
N VAL A 64 -22.22 11.12 -10.01
CA VAL A 64 -21.20 11.42 -11.01
C VAL A 64 -19.82 11.12 -10.46
N LEU A 65 -18.99 10.49 -11.29
CA LEU A 65 -17.59 10.25 -10.96
C LEU A 65 -16.83 11.58 -10.98
N LYS A 66 -16.25 11.94 -9.84
CA LYS A 66 -15.42 13.13 -9.70
C LYS A 66 -13.99 12.73 -9.35
N ILE A 67 -13.05 13.21 -10.15
CA ILE A 67 -11.62 13.07 -9.85
C ILE A 67 -11.30 14.07 -8.73
N LYS A 68 -10.82 13.56 -7.60
CA LYS A 68 -10.41 14.34 -6.45
C LYS A 68 -8.92 14.15 -6.22
N LYS A 69 -8.26 15.22 -5.77
CA LYS A 69 -6.90 15.15 -5.23
C LYS A 69 -7.03 14.93 -3.74
N SER A 70 -6.59 13.77 -3.27
CA SER A 70 -6.53 13.39 -1.87
C SER A 70 -5.16 13.74 -1.29
N ASP A 71 -5.12 14.08 0.00
CA ASP A 71 -3.86 14.33 0.69
C ASP A 71 -3.11 13.00 0.88
N GLY A 72 -1.82 13.00 0.55
CA GLY A 72 -0.99 11.79 0.53
C GLY A 72 0.01 11.84 -0.62
N MET A 73 1.22 11.37 -0.38
CA MET A 73 2.30 11.41 -1.39
C MET A 73 2.03 10.39 -2.51
N ASN A 74 2.02 10.85 -3.76
CA ASN A 74 1.97 9.98 -4.93
C ASN A 74 3.37 9.41 -5.23
N ILE A 75 3.76 8.39 -4.47
CA ILE A 75 5.07 7.73 -4.58
C ILE A 75 5.27 7.14 -5.98
N LEU A 76 4.24 6.52 -6.54
CA LEU A 76 4.29 5.86 -7.85
C LEU A 76 4.66 6.85 -8.97
N GLY A 77 3.95 7.98 -9.04
CA GLY A 77 4.22 9.02 -10.03
C GLY A 77 5.60 9.64 -9.89
N ILE A 78 6.05 9.88 -8.65
CA ILE A 78 7.40 10.39 -8.37
C ILE A 78 8.45 9.41 -8.90
N ILE A 79 8.30 8.10 -8.63
CA ILE A 79 9.24 7.07 -9.11
C ILE A 79 9.33 7.07 -10.63
N VAL A 80 8.20 7.09 -11.34
CA VAL A 80 8.18 7.08 -12.82
C VAL A 80 8.90 8.29 -13.39
N VAL A 81 8.64 9.48 -12.85
CA VAL A 81 9.31 10.71 -13.26
C VAL A 81 10.81 10.63 -12.97
N CYS A 82 11.21 10.16 -11.77
CA CYS A 82 12.62 9.99 -11.42
C CYS A 82 13.35 8.99 -12.33
N ILE A 83 12.71 7.88 -12.71
CA ILE A 83 13.27 6.93 -13.68
C ILE A 83 13.43 7.60 -15.05
N GLY A 84 12.42 8.33 -15.52
CA GLY A 84 12.49 9.07 -16.79
C GLY A 84 13.61 10.12 -16.80
N VAL A 85 13.78 10.86 -15.70
CA VAL A 85 14.90 11.80 -15.53
C VAL A 85 16.23 11.07 -15.51
N GLY A 86 16.35 9.96 -14.79
CA GLY A 86 17.57 9.15 -14.72
C GLY A 86 18.00 8.61 -16.09
N ILE A 87 17.06 8.07 -16.87
CA ILE A 87 17.30 7.61 -18.25
C ILE A 87 17.74 8.79 -19.14
N SER A 88 17.06 9.93 -19.02
CA SER A 88 17.39 11.14 -19.78
C SER A 88 18.81 11.64 -19.47
N LEU A 89 19.18 11.72 -18.18
CA LEU A 89 20.53 12.09 -17.76
C LEU A 89 21.59 11.11 -18.28
N SER A 90 21.30 9.81 -18.24
CA SER A 90 22.18 8.78 -18.78
C SER A 90 22.39 8.95 -20.29
N TYR A 91 21.35 9.35 -21.03
CA TYR A 91 21.44 9.60 -22.47
C TYR A 91 22.23 10.88 -22.80
N LEU A 92 22.12 11.91 -21.97
CA LEU A 92 22.86 13.18 -22.14
C LEU A 92 24.37 13.05 -21.90
N GLY A 93 24.83 11.96 -21.26
CA GLY A 93 26.24 11.70 -21.00
C GLY A 93 26.91 12.84 -20.22
N ASP A 94 28.02 13.36 -20.74
CA ASP A 94 28.81 14.41 -20.08
C ASP A 94 28.02 15.70 -19.79
N LYS A 95 27.01 16.02 -20.62
CA LYS A 95 26.16 17.19 -20.40
C LYS A 95 25.21 17.03 -19.22
N GLY A 96 24.81 15.79 -18.91
CA GLY A 96 23.94 15.45 -17.78
C GLY A 96 24.70 15.28 -16.47
N LYS A 97 26.02 15.05 -16.54
CA LYS A 97 26.87 14.74 -15.39
C LYS A 97 26.77 15.74 -14.24
N PRO A 98 26.80 17.07 -14.44
CA PRO A 98 26.70 18.02 -13.34
C PRO A 98 25.40 17.86 -12.52
N LEU A 99 24.29 17.57 -13.19
CA LEU A 99 23.00 17.37 -12.52
C LEU A 99 22.93 16.00 -11.85
N ALA A 100 23.50 14.95 -12.47
CA ALA A 100 23.63 13.63 -11.85
C ALA A 100 24.48 13.68 -10.57
N ASP A 101 25.60 14.40 -10.58
CA ASP A 101 26.50 14.54 -9.42
C ASP A 101 25.82 15.26 -8.25
N ILE A 102 24.93 16.23 -8.54
CA ILE A 102 24.07 16.87 -7.52
C ILE A 102 23.14 15.83 -6.88
N PHE A 103 22.44 15.01 -7.67
CA PHE A 103 21.55 13.98 -7.13
C PHE A 103 22.29 12.92 -6.32
N ILE A 104 23.48 12.50 -6.76
CA ILE A 104 24.34 11.57 -6.02
C ILE A 104 24.77 12.18 -4.68
N SER A 105 25.16 13.46 -4.69
CA SER A 105 25.54 14.17 -3.46
C SER A 105 24.37 14.29 -2.50
N LEU A 106 23.18 14.61 -3.00
CA LEU A 106 21.96 14.69 -2.20
C LEU A 106 21.60 13.33 -1.57
N ASP A 107 21.73 12.24 -2.33
CA ASP A 107 21.53 10.89 -1.83
C ASP A 107 22.49 10.56 -0.66
N HIS A 108 23.77 10.93 -0.77
CA HIS A 108 24.72 10.75 0.34
C HIS A 108 24.29 11.50 1.61
N VAL A 109 23.77 12.73 1.46
CA VAL A 109 23.23 13.51 2.57
C VAL A 109 22.01 12.82 3.18
N ILE A 110 21.09 12.32 2.35
CA ILE A 110 19.89 11.59 2.83
C ILE A 110 20.29 10.34 3.61
N ILE A 111 21.23 9.53 3.10
CA ILE A 111 21.72 8.32 3.80
C ILE A 111 22.30 8.70 5.17
N LEU A 112 23.04 9.81 5.27
CA LEU A 112 23.58 10.29 6.54
C LEU A 112 22.47 10.68 7.53
N LEU A 113 21.44 11.39 7.07
CA LEU A 113 20.27 11.74 7.90
C LEU A 113 19.54 10.48 8.40
N VAL A 114 19.37 9.48 7.55
CA VAL A 114 18.74 8.21 7.94
C VAL A 114 19.58 7.48 8.99
N ARG A 115 20.92 7.51 8.89
CA ARG A 115 21.80 6.93 9.93
C ARG A 115 21.62 7.61 11.29
N LEU A 116 21.37 8.93 11.30
CA LEU A 116 21.05 9.66 12.53
C LEU A 116 19.70 9.21 13.10
N LEU A 117 18.67 9.08 12.27
CA LEU A 117 17.35 8.61 12.69
C LEU A 117 17.39 7.18 13.27
N MET A 118 18.27 6.31 12.76
CA MET A 118 18.45 4.94 13.27
C MET A 118 18.86 4.89 14.74
N TRP A 119 19.54 5.92 15.27
CA TRP A 119 19.86 5.99 16.70
C TRP A 119 18.61 6.24 17.56
N TYR A 120 17.62 6.94 17.03
CA TYR A 120 16.37 7.22 17.71
C TYR A 120 15.31 6.13 17.48
N ALA A 121 15.44 5.34 16.41
CA ALA A 121 14.49 4.29 16.02
C ALA A 121 14.07 3.35 17.16
N PRO A 122 14.95 2.87 18.07
CA PRO A 122 14.53 1.98 19.16
C PRO A 122 13.45 2.58 20.08
N PHE A 123 13.53 3.89 20.36
CA PHE A 123 12.53 4.58 21.19
C PHE A 123 11.21 4.78 20.45
N GLY A 124 11.28 5.13 19.16
CA GLY A 124 10.10 5.26 18.31
C GLY A 124 9.35 3.94 18.15
N ILE A 125 10.06 2.87 17.84
CA ILE A 125 9.49 1.53 17.69
C ILE A 125 8.82 1.06 18.98
N ALA A 126 9.48 1.22 20.14
CA ALA A 126 8.91 0.83 21.42
C ALA A 126 7.59 1.58 21.72
N SER A 127 7.54 2.88 21.41
CA SER A 127 6.35 3.71 21.59
C SER A 127 5.20 3.27 20.68
N ILE A 128 5.48 2.97 19.40
CA ILE A 128 4.42 2.56 18.46
C ILE A 128 3.87 1.18 18.82
N ILE A 129 4.73 0.23 19.20
CA ILE A 129 4.29 -1.09 19.67
C ILE A 129 3.39 -0.95 20.91
N ALA A 130 3.80 -0.11 21.88
CA ALA A 130 3.00 0.15 23.07
C ALA A 130 1.63 0.77 22.72
N ALA A 131 1.60 1.75 21.81
CA ALA A 131 0.37 2.38 21.34
C ALA A 131 -0.58 1.36 20.70
N LYS A 132 -0.05 0.47 19.85
CA LYS A 132 -0.83 -0.58 19.18
C LYS A 132 -1.43 -1.58 20.16
N ILE A 133 -0.71 -1.94 21.22
CA ILE A 133 -1.23 -2.85 22.27
C ILE A 133 -2.40 -2.22 23.05
N ILE A 134 -2.41 -0.90 23.25
CA ILE A 134 -3.46 -0.19 23.98
C ILE A 134 -4.77 -0.08 23.17
N GLU A 135 -4.70 -0.11 21.84
CA GLU A 135 -5.88 -0.05 20.96
C GLU A 135 -6.75 -1.31 21.04
N ILE A 136 -6.27 -2.39 21.67
CA ILE A 136 -6.99 -3.65 21.85
C ILE A 136 -8.12 -3.48 22.88
N LYS A 137 -9.36 -3.30 22.41
CA LYS A 137 -10.56 -3.24 23.26
C LYS A 137 -11.42 -4.49 23.05
N ASP A 138 -11.44 -5.35 24.06
CA ASP A 138 -12.33 -6.50 24.26
C ASP A 138 -12.32 -7.66 23.24
N LEU A 139 -11.75 -8.79 23.68
CA LEU A 139 -11.55 -10.02 22.91
C LEU A 139 -12.72 -11.02 22.96
N THR A 140 -13.80 -10.77 23.69
CA THR A 140 -14.56 -11.88 24.29
C THR A 140 -15.83 -12.33 23.59
N LYS A 141 -16.30 -11.70 22.49
CA LYS A 141 -17.56 -12.12 21.83
C LYS A 141 -17.58 -12.31 20.31
N THR A 142 -16.46 -12.18 19.62
CA THR A 142 -16.36 -12.51 18.16
C THR A 142 -15.09 -13.32 17.83
N PHE A 143 -14.46 -13.91 18.86
CA PHE A 143 -13.07 -14.36 18.76
C PHE A 143 -12.85 -15.65 17.97
N GLN A 144 -13.81 -16.58 17.94
CA GLN A 144 -13.52 -17.91 17.40
C GLN A 144 -13.32 -17.89 15.87
N SER A 145 -14.25 -17.30 15.11
CA SER A 145 -14.12 -17.24 13.64
C SER A 145 -13.06 -16.24 13.19
N LEU A 146 -12.91 -15.09 13.86
CA LEU A 146 -11.87 -14.10 13.52
C LEU A 146 -10.47 -14.56 13.91
N SER A 147 -10.29 -15.31 15.01
CA SER A 147 -8.97 -15.85 15.36
C SER A 147 -8.51 -16.92 14.37
N ILE A 148 -9.42 -17.72 13.82
CA ILE A 148 -9.09 -18.67 12.75
C ILE A 148 -8.69 -17.93 11.47
N PHE A 149 -9.42 -16.87 11.09
CA PHE A 149 -9.03 -16.01 9.97
C PHE A 149 -7.64 -15.40 10.17
N MET A 150 -7.42 -14.74 11.31
CA MET A 150 -6.15 -14.10 11.65
C MET A 150 -5.00 -15.11 11.71
N GLY A 151 -5.22 -16.27 12.32
CA GLY A 151 -4.27 -17.38 12.35
C GLY A 151 -3.94 -17.88 10.95
N THR A 152 -4.92 -17.94 10.04
CA THR A 152 -4.71 -18.35 8.64
C THR A 152 -3.87 -17.32 7.88
N VAL A 153 -4.13 -16.02 8.04
CA VAL A 153 -3.33 -14.95 7.42
C VAL A 153 -1.90 -14.99 7.94
N ILE A 154 -1.71 -15.01 9.26
CA ILE A 154 -0.37 -15.05 9.89
C ILE A 154 0.40 -16.30 9.44
N LEU A 155 -0.25 -17.47 9.44
CA LEU A 155 0.36 -18.72 8.97
C LEU A 155 0.73 -18.62 7.49
N GLY A 156 -0.14 -18.06 6.65
CA GLY A 156 0.12 -17.85 5.23
C GLY A 156 1.32 -16.94 4.99
N LEU A 157 1.40 -15.80 5.68
CA LEU A 157 2.54 -14.87 5.61
C LEU A 157 3.83 -15.54 6.09
N PHE A 158 3.76 -16.29 7.20
CA PHE A 158 4.90 -17.01 7.73
C PHE A 158 5.43 -18.06 6.75
N LEU A 159 4.54 -18.88 6.18
CA LEU A 159 4.89 -19.86 5.15
C LEU A 159 5.44 -19.18 3.90
N HIS A 160 4.83 -18.09 3.45
CA HIS A 160 5.31 -17.36 2.29
C HIS A 160 6.73 -16.81 2.50
N LEU A 161 7.02 -16.20 3.65
CA LEU A 161 8.33 -15.64 3.96
C LEU A 161 9.42 -16.73 4.16
N PHE A 162 9.14 -17.72 5.00
CA PHE A 162 10.15 -18.71 5.40
C PHE A 162 10.24 -19.93 4.48
N VAL A 163 9.23 -20.19 3.66
CA VAL A 163 9.22 -21.30 2.71
C VAL A 163 9.32 -20.76 1.29
N THR A 164 8.31 -20.06 0.79
CA THR A 164 8.25 -19.66 -0.62
C THR A 164 9.39 -18.74 -1.02
N ILE A 165 9.54 -17.60 -0.35
CA ILE A 165 10.61 -16.62 -0.64
C ILE A 165 11.99 -17.22 -0.36
N SER A 166 12.12 -18.04 0.68
CA SER A 166 13.39 -18.70 1.03
C SER A 166 13.84 -19.71 -0.03
N ILE A 167 12.91 -20.50 -0.57
CA ILE A 167 13.17 -21.45 -1.66
C ILE A 167 13.54 -20.70 -2.94
N ILE A 168 12.78 -19.66 -3.30
CA ILE A 168 13.08 -18.83 -4.48
C ILE A 168 14.48 -18.23 -4.35
N TYR A 169 14.81 -17.66 -3.19
CA TYR A 169 16.13 -17.11 -2.91
C TYR A 169 17.22 -18.16 -3.02
N PHE A 170 17.02 -19.35 -2.45
CA PHE A 170 18.01 -20.43 -2.48
C PHE A 170 18.22 -20.96 -3.90
N ILE A 171 17.16 -21.11 -4.70
CA ILE A 171 17.27 -21.56 -6.10
C ILE A 171 18.04 -20.52 -6.92
N ALA A 172 17.71 -19.24 -6.79
CA ALA A 172 18.31 -18.18 -7.58
C ALA A 172 19.76 -17.85 -7.16
N SER A 173 20.03 -17.78 -5.85
CA SER A 173 21.33 -17.32 -5.33
C SER A 173 22.26 -18.44 -4.91
N ARG A 174 21.74 -19.67 -4.70
CA ARG A 174 22.44 -20.81 -4.10
C ARG A 174 23.09 -20.50 -2.74
N LYS A 175 22.62 -19.46 -2.05
CA LYS A 175 23.10 -19.03 -0.73
C LYS A 175 22.04 -19.28 0.34
N ASN A 176 22.48 -19.34 1.59
CA ASN A 176 21.58 -19.54 2.71
C ASN A 176 20.70 -18.29 2.96
N PRO A 177 19.36 -18.38 2.79
CA PRO A 177 18.44 -17.24 2.97
C PRO A 177 18.41 -16.72 4.41
N PHE A 178 18.58 -17.58 5.41
CA PHE A 178 18.49 -17.18 6.81
C PHE A 178 19.64 -16.24 7.22
N LYS A 179 20.82 -16.38 6.62
CA LYS A 179 21.93 -15.44 6.82
C LYS A 179 21.60 -14.06 6.29
N PHE A 180 20.88 -14.00 5.17
CA PHE A 180 20.40 -12.76 4.56
C PHE A 180 19.31 -12.10 5.43
N PHE A 181 18.31 -12.87 5.88
CA PHE A 181 17.26 -12.37 6.77
C PHE A 181 17.78 -11.82 8.09
N LYS A 182 18.83 -12.41 8.66
CA LYS A 182 19.43 -11.91 9.91
C LYS A 182 19.90 -10.45 9.78
N GLY A 183 20.42 -10.05 8.61
CA GLY A 183 20.81 -8.66 8.37
C GLY A 183 19.65 -7.69 8.14
N LEU A 184 18.44 -8.21 7.91
CA LEU A 184 17.22 -7.43 7.70
C LEU A 184 16.35 -7.29 8.96
N ILE A 185 16.73 -7.91 10.08
CA ILE A 185 15.89 -7.96 11.29
C ILE A 185 15.50 -6.57 11.81
N GLN A 186 16.39 -5.58 11.70
CA GLN A 186 16.10 -4.20 12.11
C GLN A 186 15.04 -3.55 11.21
N ALA A 187 15.12 -3.78 9.90
CA ALA A 187 14.11 -3.30 8.96
C ALA A 187 12.76 -3.99 9.19
N ALA A 188 12.75 -5.31 9.46
CA ALA A 188 11.54 -6.07 9.74
C ALA A 188 10.82 -5.59 11.02
N ILE A 189 11.57 -5.37 12.12
CA ILE A 189 11.00 -4.85 13.37
C ILE A 189 10.46 -3.44 13.18
N ASN A 190 11.18 -2.59 12.45
CA ASN A 190 10.69 -1.24 12.17
C ASN A 190 9.42 -1.28 11.30
N ALA A 191 9.39 -2.10 10.25
CA ALA A 191 8.21 -2.25 9.39
C ALA A 191 6.99 -2.75 10.18
N LEU A 192 7.19 -3.69 11.11
CA LEU A 192 6.15 -4.16 12.03
C LEU A 192 5.66 -3.05 12.96
N GLY A 193 6.59 -2.24 13.49
CA GLY A 193 6.25 -1.11 14.35
C GLY A 193 5.49 -0.02 13.59
N THR A 194 5.96 0.39 12.42
CA THR A 194 5.36 1.51 11.66
C THR A 194 4.14 1.11 10.83
N SER A 195 3.91 -0.20 10.60
CA SER A 195 2.86 -0.73 9.73
C SER A 195 2.82 -0.08 8.34
N SER A 196 3.99 0.30 7.81
CA SER A 196 4.11 1.00 6.52
C SER A 196 5.43 0.66 5.81
N SER A 197 5.32 0.13 4.60
CA SER A 197 6.45 -0.19 3.72
C SER A 197 7.23 1.07 3.37
N ALA A 198 6.55 2.17 3.03
CA ALA A 198 7.18 3.44 2.68
C ALA A 198 7.97 4.05 3.84
N ALA A 199 7.44 3.99 5.07
CA ALA A 199 8.11 4.50 6.26
C ALA A 199 9.36 3.67 6.63
N SER A 200 9.38 2.38 6.32
CA SER A 200 10.49 1.46 6.62
C SER A 200 11.60 1.43 5.54
N LEU A 201 11.34 2.02 4.37
CA LEU A 201 12.22 1.98 3.21
C LEU A 201 13.65 2.52 3.50
N PRO A 202 13.83 3.64 4.22
CA PRO A 202 15.16 4.17 4.53
C PRO A 202 16.04 3.20 5.35
N ILE A 203 15.43 2.48 6.29
CA ILE A 203 16.14 1.50 7.13
C ILE A 203 16.50 0.27 6.30
N THR A 204 15.59 -0.14 5.42
CA THR A 204 15.78 -1.26 4.50
C THR A 204 16.98 -1.05 3.56
N PHE A 205 17.17 0.18 3.04
CA PHE A 205 18.36 0.55 2.27
C PHE A 205 19.65 0.23 3.01
N GLN A 206 19.78 0.71 4.25
CA GLN A 206 21.01 0.54 5.03
C GLN A 206 21.26 -0.92 5.40
N CYS A 207 20.21 -1.67 5.76
CA CYS A 207 20.34 -3.09 6.07
C CYS A 207 20.84 -3.89 4.86
N LEU A 208 20.35 -3.59 3.65
CA LEU A 208 20.77 -4.26 2.43
C LEU A 208 22.19 -3.88 1.98
N GLU A 209 22.56 -2.61 2.10
CA GLU A 209 23.93 -2.17 1.83
C GLU A 209 24.93 -2.80 2.82
N LYS A 210 24.57 -2.89 4.11
CA LYS A 210 25.36 -3.60 5.14
C LYS A 210 25.46 -5.11 4.87
N ASN A 211 24.44 -5.69 4.23
CA ASN A 211 24.45 -7.07 3.76
C ASN A 211 25.29 -7.30 2.48
N GLY A 212 25.96 -6.26 1.96
CA GLY A 212 26.85 -6.35 0.81
C GLY A 212 26.15 -6.31 -0.54
N ILE A 213 24.88 -5.86 -0.59
CA ILE A 213 24.17 -5.62 -1.85
C ILE A 213 24.60 -4.26 -2.40
N SER A 214 24.78 -4.16 -3.72
CA SER A 214 25.21 -2.91 -4.35
C SER A 214 24.18 -1.81 -4.19
N SER A 215 24.65 -0.62 -3.84
CA SER A 215 23.81 0.58 -3.66
C SER A 215 23.03 0.93 -4.93
N ALA A 216 23.64 0.74 -6.11
CA ALA A 216 22.97 0.97 -7.39
C ALA A 216 21.74 0.06 -7.58
N PHE A 217 21.82 -1.21 -7.15
CA PHE A 217 20.70 -2.14 -7.27
C PHE A 217 19.61 -1.84 -6.24
N THR A 218 19.98 -1.59 -4.98
CA THR A 218 19.01 -1.28 -3.92
C THR A 218 18.22 -0.03 -4.24
N LYS A 219 18.88 1.05 -4.69
CA LYS A 219 18.29 2.36 -5.05
C LYS A 219 17.29 2.29 -6.19
N PHE A 220 17.40 1.29 -7.06
CA PHE A 220 16.43 1.07 -8.12
C PHE A 220 15.29 0.14 -7.67
N VAL A 221 15.63 -1.02 -7.11
CA VAL A 221 14.65 -2.08 -6.86
C VAL A 221 13.75 -1.79 -5.66
N LEU A 222 14.27 -1.19 -4.58
CA LEU A 222 13.48 -1.02 -3.35
C LEU A 222 12.38 0.04 -3.48
N PRO A 223 12.59 1.22 -4.09
CA PRO A 223 11.49 2.17 -4.27
C PRO A 223 10.36 1.60 -5.13
N VAL A 224 10.70 0.91 -6.23
CA VAL A 224 9.72 0.27 -7.11
C VAL A 224 9.01 -0.85 -6.35
N GLY A 225 9.75 -1.72 -5.65
CA GLY A 225 9.20 -2.84 -4.89
C GLY A 225 8.30 -2.40 -3.73
N ALA A 226 8.60 -1.27 -3.07
CA ALA A 226 7.79 -0.77 -1.95
C ALA A 226 6.36 -0.36 -2.34
N VAL A 227 6.11 -0.13 -3.64
CA VAL A 227 4.78 0.21 -4.17
C VAL A 227 4.18 -0.96 -4.94
N VAL A 228 4.98 -1.64 -5.76
CA VAL A 228 4.47 -2.67 -6.69
C VAL A 228 4.41 -4.06 -6.06
N ASN A 229 5.34 -4.41 -5.17
CA ASN A 229 5.49 -5.77 -4.65
C ASN A 229 4.84 -5.92 -3.27
N MET A 230 3.50 -5.96 -3.24
CA MET A 230 2.69 -6.09 -2.03
C MET A 230 2.15 -7.52 -1.81
N ASP A 231 3.05 -8.50 -1.71
CA ASP A 231 2.70 -9.93 -1.56
C ASP A 231 1.81 -10.20 -0.34
N GLY A 232 2.11 -9.54 0.79
CA GLY A 232 1.34 -9.69 2.02
C GLY A 232 -0.10 -9.20 1.88
N THR A 233 -0.29 -8.07 1.19
CA THR A 233 -1.62 -7.51 0.89
C THR A 233 -2.41 -8.41 -0.04
N ALA A 234 -1.79 -8.96 -1.09
CA ALA A 234 -2.45 -9.91 -1.98
C ALA A 234 -2.91 -11.18 -1.24
N LEU A 235 -2.07 -11.72 -0.35
CA LEU A 235 -2.42 -12.87 0.48
C LEU A 235 -3.57 -12.53 1.43
N TYR A 236 -3.49 -11.40 2.12
CA TYR A 236 -4.53 -10.93 3.03
C TYR A 236 -5.87 -10.76 2.31
N GLU A 237 -5.90 -10.09 1.15
CA GLU A 237 -7.11 -9.86 0.38
C GLU A 237 -7.74 -11.16 -0.12
N ALA A 238 -6.93 -12.11 -0.59
CA ALA A 238 -7.42 -13.40 -1.05
C ALA A 238 -8.04 -14.21 0.09
N VAL A 239 -7.37 -14.27 1.25
CA VAL A 239 -7.88 -14.97 2.44
C VAL A 239 -9.14 -14.27 2.99
N ALA A 240 -9.16 -12.94 3.01
CA ALA A 240 -10.31 -12.14 3.43
C ALA A 240 -11.54 -12.38 2.55
N ALA A 241 -11.37 -12.42 1.22
CA ALA A 241 -12.48 -12.69 0.31
C ALA A 241 -13.06 -14.10 0.50
N ILE A 242 -12.20 -15.11 0.66
CA ILE A 242 -12.65 -16.49 0.92
C ILE A 242 -13.33 -16.60 2.27
N PHE A 243 -12.79 -15.94 3.30
CA PHE A 243 -13.40 -15.89 4.63
C PHE A 243 -14.80 -15.28 4.59
N ILE A 244 -14.98 -14.14 3.91
CA ILE A 244 -16.29 -13.49 3.75
C ILE A 244 -17.28 -14.41 3.01
N ALA A 245 -16.83 -15.14 1.99
CA ALA A 245 -17.69 -16.13 1.34
C ALA A 245 -18.15 -17.22 2.32
N GLN A 246 -17.22 -17.73 3.14
CA GLN A 246 -17.50 -18.80 4.10
C GLN A 246 -18.48 -18.38 5.21
N ILE A 247 -18.34 -17.17 5.77
CA ILE A 247 -19.27 -16.71 6.82
C ILE A 247 -20.69 -16.51 6.29
N ASN A 248 -20.83 -16.20 5.01
CA ASN A 248 -22.11 -16.04 4.33
C ASN A 248 -22.68 -17.37 3.79
N GLY A 249 -21.99 -18.49 4.01
CA GLY A 249 -22.39 -19.80 3.48
C GLY A 249 -22.35 -19.87 1.94
N ILE A 250 -21.59 -18.98 1.29
CA ILE A 250 -21.43 -18.93 -0.16
C ILE A 250 -20.27 -19.85 -0.55
N ASN A 251 -20.58 -20.91 -1.30
CA ASN A 251 -19.55 -21.79 -1.86
C ASN A 251 -18.94 -21.16 -3.12
N LEU A 252 -17.66 -20.79 -3.04
CA LEU A 252 -16.93 -20.30 -4.20
C LEU A 252 -16.63 -21.45 -5.17
N SER A 253 -16.98 -21.25 -6.43
CA SER A 253 -16.54 -22.11 -7.52
C SER A 253 -15.04 -21.96 -7.78
N PHE A 254 -14.43 -22.97 -8.41
CA PHE A 254 -13.01 -22.92 -8.80
C PHE A 254 -12.69 -21.69 -9.67
N ALA A 255 -13.60 -21.31 -10.57
CA ALA A 255 -13.45 -20.10 -11.39
C ALA A 255 -13.41 -18.83 -10.54
N GLN A 256 -14.28 -18.71 -9.52
CA GLN A 256 -14.27 -17.56 -8.60
C GLN A 256 -12.99 -17.50 -7.77
N VAL A 257 -12.43 -18.64 -7.35
CA VAL A 257 -11.14 -18.66 -6.63
C VAL A 257 -10.00 -18.14 -7.52
N ILE A 258 -9.97 -18.52 -8.80
CA ILE A 258 -9.01 -17.97 -9.77
C ILE A 258 -9.22 -16.46 -9.94
N THR A 259 -10.47 -16.02 -10.08
CA THR A 259 -10.80 -14.59 -10.18
C THR A 259 -10.28 -13.84 -8.96
N VAL A 260 -10.56 -14.32 -7.73
CA VAL A 260 -10.04 -13.72 -6.49
C VAL A 260 -8.52 -13.61 -6.53
N SER A 261 -7.82 -14.68 -6.90
CA SER A 261 -6.35 -14.67 -6.97
C SER A 261 -5.80 -13.62 -7.93
N ILE A 262 -6.37 -13.51 -9.13
CA ILE A 262 -5.93 -12.53 -10.13
C ILE A 262 -6.27 -11.12 -9.66
N THR A 263 -7.49 -10.91 -9.18
CA THR A 263 -7.96 -9.59 -8.74
C THR A 263 -7.22 -9.09 -7.52
N ALA A 264 -6.91 -9.95 -6.53
CA ALA A 264 -6.13 -9.58 -5.35
C ALA A 264 -4.69 -9.21 -5.72
N THR A 265 -4.08 -9.91 -6.67
CA THR A 265 -2.73 -9.59 -7.15
C THR A 265 -2.70 -8.25 -7.89
N LEU A 266 -3.72 -7.96 -8.70
CA LEU A 266 -3.85 -6.68 -9.39
C LEU A 266 -4.19 -5.54 -8.43
N ALA A 267 -5.06 -5.80 -7.47
CA ALA A 267 -5.50 -4.84 -6.47
C ALA A 267 -4.35 -4.46 -5.52
N SER A 268 -3.50 -5.42 -5.12
CA SER A 268 -2.35 -5.16 -4.26
C SER A 268 -1.33 -4.19 -4.87
N ILE A 269 -1.19 -4.15 -6.19
CA ILE A 269 -0.29 -3.17 -6.87
C ILE A 269 -0.86 -1.75 -6.75
N GLY A 270 -2.18 -1.62 -6.68
CA GLY A 270 -2.89 -0.35 -6.55
C GLY A 270 -3.06 0.13 -5.11
N THR A 271 -2.70 -0.68 -4.13
CA THR A 271 -2.80 -0.31 -2.72
C THR A 271 -1.72 0.70 -2.36
N ALA A 272 -2.13 1.86 -1.85
CA ALA A 272 -1.18 2.84 -1.34
C ALA A 272 -0.41 2.24 -0.14
N ALA A 273 0.90 2.54 -0.04
CA ALA A 273 1.79 2.07 1.05
C ALA A 273 1.54 2.77 2.41
N ILE A 274 0.26 2.98 2.73
CA ILE A 274 -0.24 3.58 3.97
C ILE A 274 -0.87 2.49 4.85
N PRO A 275 -0.90 2.69 6.18
CA PRO A 275 -1.61 1.80 7.09
C PRO A 275 -3.08 1.62 6.64
N SER A 276 -3.59 0.39 6.71
CA SER A 276 -4.97 0.03 6.36
C SER A 276 -5.39 0.29 4.90
N GLY A 277 -4.44 0.50 3.98
CA GLY A 277 -4.73 0.67 2.55
C GLY A 277 -5.40 -0.57 1.91
N GLY A 278 -5.07 -1.77 2.40
CA GLY A 278 -5.55 -3.05 1.86
C GLY A 278 -7.07 -3.26 1.98
N LEU A 279 -7.72 -2.60 2.94
CA LEU A 279 -9.17 -2.69 3.11
C LEU A 279 -9.94 -2.01 1.99
N VAL A 280 -9.38 -0.93 1.44
CA VAL A 280 -10.01 -0.19 0.33
C VAL A 280 -9.97 -1.04 -0.94
N THR A 281 -8.86 -1.73 -1.17
CA THR A 281 -8.66 -2.60 -2.33
C THR A 281 -9.40 -3.93 -2.21
N LEU A 282 -9.67 -4.41 -0.99
CA LEU A 282 -10.53 -5.57 -0.74
C LEU A 282 -11.96 -5.40 -1.32
N VAL A 283 -12.51 -4.18 -1.36
CA VAL A 283 -13.80 -3.88 -1.99
C VAL A 283 -13.81 -4.31 -3.46
N ILE A 284 -12.69 -4.10 -4.16
CA ILE A 284 -12.51 -4.45 -5.58
C ILE A 284 -12.58 -5.96 -5.74
N VAL A 285 -11.88 -6.70 -4.88
CA VAL A 285 -11.82 -8.17 -4.90
C VAL A 285 -13.21 -8.76 -4.62
N LEU A 286 -13.91 -8.30 -3.60
CA LEU A 286 -15.26 -8.80 -3.27
C LEU A 286 -16.28 -8.51 -4.37
N SER A 287 -16.25 -7.29 -4.91
CA SER A 287 -17.17 -6.89 -6.00
C SER A 287 -16.94 -7.71 -7.26
N SER A 288 -15.69 -8.13 -7.54
CA SER A 288 -15.35 -8.93 -8.73
C SER A 288 -16.02 -10.31 -8.77
N ILE A 289 -16.37 -10.85 -7.61
CA ILE A 289 -17.05 -12.15 -7.46
C ILE A 289 -18.46 -12.02 -6.89
N GLY A 290 -18.98 -10.79 -6.75
CA GLY A 290 -20.33 -10.50 -6.30
C GLY A 290 -20.59 -10.77 -4.82
N LEU A 291 -19.56 -10.70 -3.97
CA LEU A 291 -19.72 -10.85 -2.52
C LEU A 291 -20.16 -9.53 -1.85
N PRO A 292 -20.92 -9.61 -0.75
CA PRO A 292 -21.35 -8.43 0.00
C PRO A 292 -20.15 -7.67 0.60
N VAL A 293 -20.01 -6.40 0.24
CA VAL A 293 -18.94 -5.49 0.72
C VAL A 293 -19.20 -4.93 2.12
N GLU A 294 -20.37 -5.20 2.69
CA GLU A 294 -20.77 -4.77 4.03
C GLU A 294 -19.99 -5.52 5.12
N ASP A 295 -19.63 -6.77 4.84
CA ASP A 295 -18.92 -7.67 5.75
C ASP A 295 -17.43 -7.34 5.93
N ILE A 296 -16.89 -6.40 5.15
CA ILE A 296 -15.53 -5.85 5.36
C ILE A 296 -15.40 -5.23 6.76
N SER A 297 -16.50 -4.71 7.30
CA SER A 297 -16.55 -4.13 8.66
C SER A 297 -16.10 -5.11 9.75
N ILE A 298 -16.29 -6.42 9.53
CA ILE A 298 -15.86 -7.49 10.44
C ILE A 298 -14.33 -7.60 10.46
N ILE A 299 -13.69 -7.41 9.30
CA ILE A 299 -12.24 -7.50 9.14
C ILE A 299 -11.55 -6.23 9.66
N PHE A 300 -12.21 -5.08 9.55
CA PHE A 300 -11.70 -3.80 10.08
C PHE A 300 -11.28 -3.88 11.56
N ALA A 301 -11.99 -4.67 12.37
CA ALA A 301 -11.70 -4.85 13.79
C ALA A 301 -10.33 -5.50 14.08
N VAL A 302 -9.76 -6.24 13.11
CA VAL A 302 -8.50 -6.98 13.24
C VAL A 302 -7.39 -6.50 12.30
N ASP A 303 -7.71 -5.60 11.37
CA ASP A 303 -6.77 -5.06 10.36
C ASP A 303 -5.55 -4.36 10.99
N TRP A 304 -5.72 -3.73 12.14
CA TRP A 304 -4.60 -3.05 12.82
C TRP A 304 -3.47 -4.00 13.26
N LEU A 305 -3.76 -5.30 13.37
CA LEU A 305 -2.83 -6.34 13.80
C LEU A 305 -2.20 -7.14 12.64
N LEU A 306 -2.85 -7.15 11.47
CA LEU A 306 -2.46 -7.93 10.28
C LEU A 306 -1.68 -7.09 9.28
#